data_AF-A0A7C1KJL8-F1
#
_entry.id   AF-A0A7C1KJL8-F1
#
_cell.length_a   1.000
_cell.length_b   1.000
_cell.length_c   1.000
_cell.angle_alpha   90.00
_cell.angle_beta   90.00
_cell.angle_gamma   90.00
#
_symmetry.space_group_name_H-M   'P 1'
#
loop_
_entity.id
_entity.type
_entity.pdbx_description
1 polymer ?
#
loop_
_entity_poly.entity_id
_entity_poly.type
_entity_poly.pdbx_seq_one_letter_code
_entity_poly.pdbx_strand_id
1 'polypeptide(L)'
;MELTVVKNAVCTFCGCVCDDIELHADGQRIVETKRACILGEAWFKHHTAEKLYPPALIDGQEATLDEAIELAADILHKADLPLIYGLSNITCEAQREAVWLAETVGAVIDSHTSL
;
A
#
# COMPACT_ATOMS: atom_id res chain seq x y z
N MET A 1 2.53 -7.75 -28.57
CA MET A 1 2.76 -7.55 -27.13
C MET A 1 3.06 -8.90 -26.53
N GLU A 2 4.17 -9.02 -25.81
CA GLU A 2 4.54 -10.26 -25.15
C GLU A 2 3.75 -10.37 -23.84
N LEU A 3 2.96 -11.44 -23.71
CA LEU A 3 2.20 -11.71 -22.49
C LEU A 3 3.14 -12.36 -21.46
N THR A 4 3.34 -11.68 -20.33
CA THR A 4 4.07 -12.24 -19.19
C THR A 4 3.10 -12.99 -18.30
N VAL A 5 3.42 -14.25 -18.00
CA VAL A 5 2.60 -15.10 -17.12
C VAL A 5 3.32 -15.29 -15.79
N VAL A 6 2.73 -14.80 -14.71
CA VAL A 6 3.19 -15.03 -13.34
C VAL A 6 2.31 -16.12 -12.72
N LYS A 7 2.93 -17.21 -12.27
CA LYS A 7 2.26 -18.31 -11.57
C LYS A 7 2.45 -18.17 -10.06
N ASN A 8 1.52 -18.70 -9.29
CA ASN A 8 1.55 -18.72 -7.83
C ASN A 8 1.73 -17.32 -7.23
N ALA A 9 1.03 -16.33 -7.80
CA ALA A 9 0.96 -15.00 -7.25
C ALA A 9 0.09 -15.03 -5.98
N VAL A 10 0.52 -14.29 -4.95
CA VAL A 10 -0.20 -14.18 -3.69
C VAL A 10 -1.21 -13.04 -3.79
N CYS A 11 -2.48 -13.35 -3.52
CA CYS A 11 -3.55 -12.37 -3.39
C CYS A 11 -3.52 -11.73 -2.00
N THR A 12 -3.29 -10.43 -1.93
CA THR A 12 -3.22 -9.65 -0.69
C THR A 12 -4.48 -8.84 -0.40
N PHE A 13 -5.62 -9.25 -0.97
CA PHE A 13 -6.88 -8.52 -0.77
C PHE A 13 -7.51 -8.78 0.60
N CYS A 14 -7.68 -10.06 0.98
CA CYS A 14 -8.28 -10.46 2.25
C CYS A 14 -7.38 -11.43 3.02
N GLY A 15 -7.79 -11.79 4.23
CA GLY A 15 -7.04 -12.71 5.11
C GLY A 15 -6.93 -14.17 4.63
N CYS A 16 -7.48 -14.54 3.47
CA CYS A 16 -7.30 -15.88 2.91
C CYS A 16 -5.89 -16.08 2.33
N VAL A 17 -5.27 -15.02 1.82
CA VAL A 17 -3.89 -15.02 1.29
C VAL A 17 -3.66 -16.14 0.26
N CYS A 18 -4.59 -16.33 -0.69
CA CYS A 18 -4.47 -17.37 -1.72
C CYS A 18 -3.18 -17.17 -2.52
N ASP A 19 -2.37 -18.22 -2.64
CA ASP A 19 -1.02 -18.19 -3.21
C ASP A 19 -0.91 -18.90 -4.57
N ASP A 20 -2.05 -19.26 -5.17
CA ASP A 20 -2.13 -20.03 -6.41
C ASP A 20 -2.58 -19.19 -7.61
N ILE A 21 -2.62 -17.86 -7.51
CA ILE A 21 -3.17 -17.02 -8.58
C ILE A 21 -2.25 -17.03 -9.82
N GLU A 22 -2.83 -17.15 -11.01
CA GLU A 22 -2.11 -16.96 -12.28
C GLU A 22 -2.48 -15.61 -12.88
N LEU A 23 -1.47 -14.75 -13.07
CA LEU A 23 -1.63 -13.40 -13.61
C LEU A 23 -1.03 -13.33 -15.01
N HIS A 24 -1.78 -12.74 -15.94
CA HIS A 24 -1.31 -12.47 -17.30
C HIS A 24 -1.20 -10.95 -17.47
N ALA A 25 -0.02 -10.47 -17.83
CA ALA A 25 0.26 -9.05 -18.01
C ALA A 25 0.74 -8.74 -19.43
N ASP A 26 0.29 -7.62 -19.99
CA ASP A 26 0.64 -7.15 -21.35
C ASP A 26 1.87 -6.21 -21.38
N GLY A 27 2.61 -6.14 -20.27
CA GLY A 27 3.73 -5.23 -20.05
C GLY A 27 3.35 -3.89 -19.41
N GLN A 28 2.07 -3.51 -19.45
CA GLN A 28 1.57 -2.29 -18.81
C GLN A 28 0.63 -2.59 -17.64
N ARG A 29 -0.20 -3.63 -17.75
CA ARG A 29 -1.21 -3.98 -16.74
C ARG A 29 -1.50 -5.48 -16.72
N ILE A 30 -2.17 -5.91 -15.64
CA ILE A 30 -2.74 -7.25 -15.54
C ILE A 30 -4.04 -7.29 -16.33
N VAL A 31 -4.10 -8.16 -17.35
CA VAL A 31 -5.25 -8.29 -18.26
C VAL A 31 -6.14 -9.49 -17.94
N GLU A 32 -5.56 -10.55 -17.35
CA GLU A 32 -6.29 -11.76 -16.96
C GLU A 32 -5.78 -12.29 -15.62
N THR A 33 -6.70 -12.83 -14.82
CA THR A 33 -6.43 -13.51 -13.56
C THR A 33 -7.15 -14.86 -13.58
N LYS A 34 -6.45 -15.95 -13.26
CA LYS A 34 -7.09 -17.26 -13.03
C LYS A 34 -6.98 -17.64 -11.56
N ARG A 35 -8.01 -18.34 -11.07
CA ARG A 35 -8.17 -18.80 -9.67
C ARG A 35 -8.37 -17.66 -8.64
N ALA A 36 -8.42 -16.41 -9.09
CA ALA A 36 -8.86 -15.30 -8.25
C ALA A 36 -10.39 -15.30 -8.10
N CYS A 37 -10.88 -15.03 -6.89
CA CYS A 37 -12.30 -14.70 -6.68
C CYS A 37 -12.60 -13.27 -7.20
N ILE A 38 -13.86 -12.85 -7.18
CA ILE A 38 -14.28 -11.52 -7.67
C ILE A 38 -13.52 -10.36 -7.00
N LEU A 39 -13.17 -10.50 -5.71
CA LEU A 39 -12.41 -9.49 -4.97
C LEU A 39 -10.95 -9.44 -5.42
N GLY A 40 -10.31 -10.61 -5.58
CA GLY A 40 -8.94 -10.71 -6.07
C GLY A 40 -8.80 -10.24 -7.52
N GLU A 41 -9.77 -10.58 -8.38
CA GLU A 41 -9.81 -10.09 -9.76
C GLU A 41 -9.88 -8.57 -9.81
N ALA A 42 -10.77 -7.96 -9.00
CA ALA A 42 -10.87 -6.51 -8.91
C ALA A 42 -9.57 -5.88 -8.37
N TRP A 43 -8.96 -6.47 -7.34
CA TRP A 43 -7.69 -6.03 -6.77
C TRP A 43 -6.58 -5.95 -7.83
N PHE A 44 -6.39 -7.03 -8.59
CA PHE A 44 -5.33 -7.12 -9.59
C PHE A 44 -5.60 -6.29 -10.85
N LYS A 45 -6.85 -6.22 -11.33
CA LYS A 45 -7.16 -5.56 -12.61
C LYS A 45 -7.40 -4.04 -12.51
N HIS A 46 -7.85 -3.55 -11.35
CA HIS A 46 -8.25 -2.15 -11.22
C HIS A 46 -7.25 -1.27 -10.46
N HIS A 47 -6.21 -1.83 -9.85
CA HIS A 47 -5.06 -1.04 -9.43
C HIS A 47 -4.27 -0.61 -10.67
N THR A 48 -4.33 0.68 -11.00
CA THR A 48 -3.55 1.26 -12.10
C THR A 48 -2.26 1.87 -11.55
N ALA A 49 -1.15 1.60 -12.24
CA ALA A 49 0.12 2.33 -12.01
C ALA A 49 0.12 3.70 -12.70
N GLU A 50 -1.05 4.20 -13.10
CA GLU A 50 -1.17 5.48 -13.76
C GLU A 50 -0.91 6.60 -12.75
N LYS A 51 0.00 7.51 -13.10
CA LYS A 51 0.31 8.68 -12.29
C LYS A 51 -0.81 9.72 -12.44
N LEU A 52 -1.93 9.49 -11.76
CA LEU A 52 -3.10 10.38 -11.78
C LEU A 52 -2.95 11.58 -10.82
N TYR A 53 -2.09 11.46 -9.81
CA TYR A 53 -1.91 12.45 -8.75
C TYR A 53 -0.42 12.78 -8.54
N PRO A 54 -0.11 13.99 -8.03
CA PRO A 54 1.23 14.29 -7.54
C PRO A 54 1.61 13.36 -6.37
N PRO A 55 2.91 13.18 -6.09
CA PRO A 55 3.36 12.34 -4.98
C PRO A 55 2.82 12.78 -3.61
N ALA A 56 2.67 14.09 -3.42
CA ALA A 56 2.15 14.69 -2.20
C ALA A 56 1.54 16.07 -2.46
N LEU A 57 0.75 16.54 -1.49
CA LEU A 57 0.27 17.92 -1.41
C LEU A 57 0.63 18.50 -0.04
N ILE A 58 1.13 19.74 -0.02
CA ILE A 58 1.33 20.53 1.20
C ILE A 58 0.46 21.77 1.07
N ASP A 59 -0.46 21.97 2.01
CA ASP A 59 -1.45 23.06 1.98
C ASP A 59 -2.21 23.18 0.64
N GLY A 60 -2.48 22.02 0.03
CA GLY A 60 -3.18 21.91 -1.26
C GLY A 60 -2.32 22.23 -2.49
N GLN A 61 -1.02 22.48 -2.33
CA GLN A 61 -0.06 22.68 -3.43
C GLN A 61 0.75 21.41 -3.67
N GLU A 62 1.10 21.15 -4.93
CA GLU A 62 1.98 20.01 -5.27
C GLU A 62 3.33 20.13 -4.58
N ALA A 63 3.78 19.02 -4.00
CA ALA A 63 5.07 18.92 -3.34
C ALA A 63 5.81 17.65 -3.77
N THR A 64 7.13 17.69 -3.61
CA THR A 64 7.96 16.50 -3.75
C THR A 64 7.74 15.54 -2.59
N LEU A 65 8.13 14.28 -2.78
CA LEU A 65 8.09 13.27 -1.72
C LEU A 65 8.98 13.68 -0.53
N ASP A 66 10.17 14.21 -0.80
CA ASP A 66 11.12 14.62 0.24
C ASP A 66 10.57 15.77 1.09
N GLU A 67 9.97 16.80 0.46
CA GLU A 67 9.32 17.91 1.18
C GLU A 67 8.17 17.41 2.08
N ALA A 68 7.39 16.44 1.59
CA ALA A 68 6.29 15.86 2.35
C ALA A 68 6.77 15.02 3.54
N ILE A 69 7.88 14.27 3.37
CA ILE A 69 8.50 13.50 4.44
C ILE A 69 9.03 14.43 5.54
N GLU A 70 9.75 15.49 5.19
CA GLU A 70 10.28 16.46 6.15
C GLU A 70 9.16 17.14 6.95
N LEU A 71 8.08 17.55 6.28
CA LEU A 71 6.91 18.12 6.96
C LEU A 71 6.23 17.10 7.88
N ALA A 72 6.03 15.86 7.41
CA ALA A 72 5.41 14.81 8.23
C ALA A 72 6.25 14.50 9.48
N ALA A 73 7.58 14.48 9.36
CA ALA A 73 8.49 14.30 10.49
C ALA A 73 8.36 15.43 11.51
N ASP A 74 8.30 16.69 11.07
CA ASP A 74 8.11 17.85 11.94
C ASP A 74 6.75 17.82 12.66
N ILE A 75 5.68 17.44 11.96
CA ILE A 75 4.34 17.28 12.55
C ILE A 75 4.36 16.19 13.64
N LEU A 76 4.93 15.02 13.35
CA LEU A 76 5.00 13.91 14.29
C LEU A 76 5.87 14.26 15.51
N HIS A 77 6.99 14.96 15.31
CA HIS A 77 7.89 15.36 16.38
C HIS A 77 7.26 16.37 17.35
N LYS A 78 6.43 17.28 16.84
CA LYS A 78 5.75 18.32 17.64
C LYS A 78 4.44 17.83 18.29
N ALA A 79 3.93 16.68 17.90
CA ALA A 79 2.66 16.17 18.42
C ALA A 79 2.79 15.66 19.85
N ASP A 80 1.83 16.00 20.71
CA ASP A 80 1.81 15.50 22.11
C ASP A 80 1.34 14.04 22.21
N LEU A 81 0.51 13.58 21.28
CA LEU A 81 -0.03 12.21 21.23
C LEU A 81 -0.33 11.80 19.79
N PRO A 82 0.70 11.54 18.96
CA PRO A 82 0.49 11.14 17.57
C PRO A 82 -0.18 9.76 17.47
N LEU A 83 -0.92 9.53 16.38
CA LEU A 83 -1.54 8.25 16.03
C LEU A 83 -0.99 7.75 14.69
N ILE A 84 -0.48 6.53 14.66
CA ILE A 84 -0.14 5.78 13.44
C ILE A 84 -1.24 4.74 13.22
N TYR A 85 -2.00 4.88 12.14
CA TYR A 85 -3.19 4.05 11.88
C TYR A 85 -3.20 3.43 10.47
N GLY A 86 -3.82 2.27 10.32
CA GLY A 86 -4.09 1.62 9.04
C GLY A 86 -3.43 0.24 8.96
N LEU A 87 -2.22 0.18 8.40
CA LEU A 87 -1.24 -0.92 8.46
C LEU A 87 -1.64 -2.32 7.94
N SER A 88 -2.91 -2.66 7.71
CA SER A 88 -3.28 -4.05 7.39
C SER A 88 -2.98 -4.49 5.94
N ASN A 89 -2.65 -3.56 5.04
CA ASN A 89 -2.37 -3.85 3.61
C ASN A 89 -0.95 -3.45 3.19
N ILE A 90 -0.03 -3.36 4.14
CA ILE A 90 1.41 -3.18 3.89
C ILE A 90 2.16 -4.44 4.32
N THR A 91 3.42 -4.56 3.94
CA THR A 91 4.22 -5.73 4.31
C THR A 91 4.62 -5.70 5.79
N CYS A 92 5.02 -6.85 6.33
CA CYS A 92 5.50 -6.96 7.70
C CYS A 92 6.76 -6.10 7.96
N GLU A 93 7.60 -5.91 6.95
CA GLU A 93 8.75 -5.01 7.00
C GLU A 93 8.30 -3.57 7.22
N ALA A 94 7.30 -3.10 6.45
CA ALA A 94 6.76 -1.76 6.62
C ALA A 94 6.04 -1.59 7.98
N GLN A 95 5.33 -2.61 8.46
CA GLN A 95 4.75 -2.59 9.81
C GLN A 95 5.82 -2.48 10.91
N ARG A 96 6.96 -3.18 10.75
CA ARG A 96 8.08 -3.08 11.69
C ARG A 96 8.64 -1.66 11.78
N GLU A 97 8.82 -1.01 10.62
CA GLU A 97 9.26 0.38 10.58
C GLU A 97 8.21 1.33 11.19
N ALA A 98 6.92 1.05 11.00
CA ALA A 98 5.85 1.82 11.63
C ALA A 98 5.85 1.68 13.17
N VAL A 99 6.12 0.48 13.69
CA VAL A 99 6.28 0.26 15.14
C VAL A 99 7.50 1.02 15.67
N TRP A 100 8.64 0.93 14.97
CA TRP A 100 9.85 1.67 15.34
C TRP A 100 9.62 3.19 15.34
N LEU A 101 8.91 3.71 14.34
CA LEU A 101 8.52 5.11 14.28
C LEU A 101 7.62 5.49 15.45
N ALA A 102 6.61 4.66 15.77
CA ALA A 102 5.71 4.89 16.90
C ALA A 102 6.46 5.00 18.23
N GLU A 103 7.40 4.09 18.49
CA GLU A 103 8.26 4.13 19.67
C GLU A 103 9.09 5.41 19.71
N THR A 104 9.64 5.82 18.56
CA THR A 104 10.52 6.99 18.44
C THR A 104 9.79 8.30 18.76
N VAL A 105 8.54 8.44 18.32
CA VAL A 105 7.76 9.68 18.51
C VAL A 105 6.73 9.59 19.65
N GLY A 106 6.71 8.48 20.40
CA GLY A 106 5.74 8.27 21.49
C GLY A 106 4.29 8.15 21.02
N ALA A 107 4.07 7.62 19.81
CA ALA A 107 2.73 7.48 19.22
C ALA A 107 1.94 6.31 19.80
N VAL A 108 0.62 6.43 19.69
CA VAL A 108 -0.28 5.27 19.67
C VAL A 108 -0.25 4.66 18.27
N ILE A 109 -0.24 3.34 18.17
CA ILE A 109 -0.28 2.61 16.91
C ILE A 109 -1.47 1.64 16.90
N ASP A 110 -2.23 1.64 15.81
CA ASP A 110 -3.42 0.79 15.66
C ASP A 110 -3.68 0.40 14.20
N SER A 111 -4.50 -0.62 13.99
CA SER A 111 -4.91 -1.13 12.68
C SER A 111 -6.42 -1.29 12.59
N HIS A 112 -6.97 -1.40 11.38
CA HIS A 112 -8.41 -1.65 11.22
C HIS A 112 -8.74 -3.12 11.49
N THR A 113 -9.88 -3.37 12.15
CA THR A 113 -10.30 -4.73 12.59
C THR A 113 -10.64 -5.67 11.43
N SER A 114 -11.03 -5.16 10.27
CA SER A 114 -11.45 -5.97 9.12
C SER A 114 -11.24 -5.23 7.80
N LEU A 115 -10.90 -5.98 6.75
CA LEU A 115 -10.90 -5.57 5.34
C LEU A 115 -12.25 -5.84 4.68
#